data_AF-A0A9N9PAV1-F1
#
_entry.id   AF-A0A9N9PAV1-F1
#
_cell.length_a   1.000
_cell.length_b   1.000
_cell.length_c   1.000
_cell.angle_alpha   90.00
_cell.angle_beta   90.00
_cell.angle_gamma   90.00
#
_symmetry.space_group_name_H-M   'P 1'
#
loop_
_entity.id
_entity.type
_entity.pdbx_description
1 polymer ?
#
loop_
_entity_poly.entity_id
_entity_poly.type
_entity_poly.pdbx_seq_one_letter_code
_entity_poly.pdbx_strand_id
1 'polypeptide(L)'
;NGIIGVAPSINFTEKIWKEVDDLGLLTNLSKSTPTEIIYNRPSKYSESGSYPISLHFLQESRKHYLHKEIIDVKNISCPITFIHGQNDNDVSYHGTLKWARMLSPDENARENVK
;
A
#
# COMPACT_ATOMS: atom_id res chain seq x y z
N ASN A 1 7.33 5.57 23.38
CA ASN A 1 6.87 5.97 22.04
C ASN A 1 6.93 4.79 21.10
N GLY A 2 5.94 4.61 20.24
CA GLY A 2 5.85 3.48 19.30
C GLY A 2 4.80 3.77 18.23
N ILE A 3 4.72 2.90 17.23
CA ILE A 3 3.77 3.02 16.11
C ILE A 3 2.75 1.89 16.22
N ILE A 4 1.47 2.23 16.14
CA ILE A 4 0.39 1.25 15.98
C ILE A 4 -0.29 1.52 14.64
N GLY A 5 -0.22 0.55 13.73
CA GLY A 5 -0.95 0.59 12.45
C GLY A 5 -2.23 -0.23 12.53
N VAL A 6 -3.36 0.36 12.17
CA VAL A 6 -4.66 -0.33 12.09
C VAL A 6 -5.04 -0.50 10.63
N ALA A 7 -5.25 -1.74 10.19
CA ALA A 7 -5.42 -2.11 8.78
C ALA A 7 -4.41 -1.40 7.87
N PRO A 8 -3.08 -1.50 8.16
CA PRO A 8 -2.08 -0.66 7.54
C PRO A 8 -2.04 -0.89 6.03
N SER A 9 -2.46 0.11 5.26
CA SER A 9 -2.57 0.10 3.80
C SER A 9 -1.22 0.40 3.11
N ILE A 10 -0.16 -0.26 3.58
CA ILE A 10 1.21 -0.02 3.12
C ILE A 10 1.29 -0.33 1.61
N ASN A 11 1.75 0.65 0.83
CA ASN A 11 1.81 0.62 -0.64
C ASN A 11 0.46 0.30 -1.32
N PHE A 12 -0.67 0.62 -0.71
CA PHE A 12 -1.99 0.25 -1.24
C PHE A 12 -2.23 0.73 -2.68
N THR A 13 -1.72 1.91 -3.05
CA THR A 13 -1.86 2.43 -4.41
C THR A 13 -1.14 1.59 -5.47
N GLU A 14 -0.24 0.69 -5.09
CA GLU A 14 0.40 -0.25 -6.02
C GLU A 14 -0.61 -1.23 -6.61
N LYS A 15 -1.61 -1.65 -5.82
CA LYS A 15 -2.72 -2.47 -6.31
C LYS A 15 -3.50 -1.71 -7.37
N ILE A 16 -3.83 -0.45 -7.09
CA ILE A 16 -4.58 0.41 -8.01
C ILE A 16 -3.76 0.68 -9.28
N TRP A 17 -2.44 0.85 -9.16
CA TRP A 17 -1.54 0.99 -10.30
C TRP A 17 -1.62 -0.22 -11.25
N LYS A 18 -1.63 -1.45 -10.70
CA LYS A 18 -1.80 -2.66 -11.50
C LYS A 18 -3.18 -2.72 -12.16
N GLU A 19 -4.24 -2.37 -11.42
CA GLU A 19 -5.60 -2.30 -11.98
C GLU A 19 -5.67 -1.35 -13.20
N VAL A 20 -5.05 -0.18 -13.15
CA VAL A 20 -5.04 0.75 -14.29
C VAL A 20 -4.15 0.29 -15.45
N ASP A 21 -3.07 -0.45 -15.17
CA ASP A 21 -2.21 -1.08 -16.16
C ASP A 21 -2.96 -2.18 -16.93
N ASP A 22 -3.64 -3.07 -16.20
CA ASP A 22 -4.46 -4.15 -16.75
C ASP A 22 -5.62 -3.60 -17.63
N LEU A 23 -6.12 -2.40 -17.32
CA LEU A 23 -7.11 -1.67 -18.11
C LEU A 23 -6.52 -0.95 -19.33
N GLY A 24 -5.20 -0.99 -19.53
CA GLY A 24 -4.51 -0.35 -20.65
C GLY A 24 -4.42 1.18 -20.55
N LEU A 25 -4.75 1.77 -19.40
CA LEU A 25 -4.77 3.23 -19.20
C LEU A 25 -3.36 3.85 -19.16
N LEU A 26 -2.32 3.00 -19.12
CA LEU A 26 -0.92 3.43 -19.08
C LEU A 26 -0.24 3.54 -20.45
N THR A 27 -0.91 3.11 -21.54
CA THR A 27 -0.31 2.90 -22.87
C THR A 27 0.30 4.14 -23.53
N ASN A 28 0.04 5.35 -23.02
CA ASN A 28 0.63 6.61 -23.53
C ASN A 28 1.15 7.53 -22.40
N LEU A 29 1.53 6.96 -21.25
CA LEU A 29 2.05 7.76 -20.15
C LEU A 29 3.45 8.30 -20.45
N SER A 30 3.53 9.62 -20.61
CA SER A 30 4.81 10.33 -20.48
C SER A 30 5.29 10.24 -19.03
N LYS A 31 6.57 9.90 -18.85
CA LYS A 31 7.22 9.92 -17.52
C LYS A 31 7.46 11.35 -16.99
N SER A 32 7.41 12.36 -17.85
CA SER A 32 7.79 13.75 -17.53
C SER A 32 6.61 14.71 -17.44
N THR A 33 5.38 14.27 -17.71
CA THR A 33 4.20 15.14 -17.72
C THR A 33 3.13 14.61 -16.77
N PRO A 34 2.61 15.44 -15.83
CA PRO A 34 1.45 15.08 -15.03
C PRO A 34 0.30 14.62 -15.92
N THR A 35 -0.28 13.47 -15.60
CA THR A 35 -1.36 12.89 -16.40
C THR A 35 -2.71 13.34 -15.89
N GLU A 36 -3.50 13.98 -16.75
CA GLU A 36 -4.86 14.45 -16.42
C GLU A 36 -5.92 13.32 -16.45
N ILE A 37 -5.55 12.11 -16.87
CA ILE A 37 -6.44 10.95 -16.88
C ILE A 37 -6.93 10.67 -15.45
N ILE A 38 -8.24 10.57 -15.31
CA ILE A 38 -8.93 10.18 -14.08
C ILE A 38 -9.48 8.76 -14.24
N TYR A 39 -9.03 7.85 -13.37
CA TYR A 39 -9.63 6.54 -13.21
C TYR A 39 -10.75 6.62 -12.17
N ASN A 40 -12.00 6.43 -12.60
CA ASN A 40 -13.14 6.29 -11.71
C ASN A 40 -13.20 4.86 -11.18
N ARG A 41 -12.47 4.59 -10.09
CA ARG A 41 -12.33 3.26 -9.52
C ARG A 41 -13.65 2.80 -8.89
N PRO A 42 -14.19 1.62 -9.25
CA PRO A 42 -15.39 1.08 -8.61
C PRO A 42 -15.22 0.92 -7.09
N SER A 43 -16.26 1.24 -6.33
CA SER A 43 -16.24 1.15 -4.87
C SER A 43 -17.62 0.97 -4.28
N LYS A 44 -17.75 -0.04 -3.42
CA LYS A 44 -18.94 -0.27 -2.59
C LYS A 44 -19.14 0.80 -1.50
N TYR A 45 -18.14 1.64 -1.26
CA TYR A 45 -18.17 2.70 -0.25
C TYR A 45 -18.56 4.06 -0.82
N SER A 46 -18.70 4.18 -2.15
CA SER A 46 -19.12 5.42 -2.80
C SER A 46 -20.61 5.36 -3.13
N GLU A 47 -21.34 6.44 -2.83
CA GLU A 47 -22.75 6.58 -3.22
C GLU A 47 -22.95 6.51 -4.74
N SER A 48 -21.99 7.03 -5.52
CA SER A 48 -22.02 6.97 -6.98
C SER A 48 -21.52 5.64 -7.56
N GLY A 49 -21.12 4.69 -6.71
CA GLY A 49 -20.55 3.40 -7.10
C GLY A 49 -19.07 3.44 -7.54
N SER A 50 -18.46 4.62 -7.61
CA SER A 50 -17.03 4.78 -7.93
C SER A 50 -16.44 6.04 -7.29
N TYR A 51 -15.11 6.15 -7.25
CA TYR A 51 -14.43 7.37 -6.82
C TYR A 51 -13.27 7.73 -7.76
N PRO A 52 -13.02 9.03 -8.00
CA PRO A 52 -12.00 9.46 -8.93
C PRO A 52 -10.60 9.32 -8.33
N ILE A 53 -9.66 8.82 -9.13
CA ILE A 53 -8.24 8.76 -8.82
C ILE A 53 -7.48 9.25 -10.04
N SER A 54 -6.65 10.29 -9.88
CA SER A 54 -5.81 10.74 -10.99
C SER A 54 -4.62 9.81 -11.19
N LEU A 55 -4.25 9.57 -12.45
CA LEU A 55 -3.04 8.81 -12.77
C LEU A 55 -1.79 9.55 -12.29
N HIS A 56 -1.81 10.89 -12.27
CA HIS A 56 -0.75 11.68 -11.66
C HIS A 56 -0.55 11.34 -10.17
N PHE A 57 -1.63 11.25 -9.38
CA PHE A 57 -1.53 10.83 -7.97
C PHE A 57 -0.91 9.45 -7.84
N LEU A 58 -1.33 8.49 -8.68
CA LEU A 58 -0.78 7.15 -8.63
C LEU A 58 0.72 7.14 -9.01
N GLN A 59 1.12 7.88 -10.06
CA GLN A 59 2.52 8.04 -10.45
C GLN A 59 3.37 8.61 -9.31
N GLU A 60 2.90 9.69 -8.67
CA GLU A 60 3.61 10.33 -7.56
C GLU A 60 3.69 9.41 -6.34
N SER A 61 2.61 8.68 -6.02
CA SER A 61 2.58 7.77 -4.86
C SER A 61 3.69 6.71 -4.90
N ARG A 62 4.15 6.31 -6.10
CA ARG A 62 5.22 5.32 -6.29
C ARG A 62 6.56 5.77 -5.71
N LYS A 63 6.81 7.09 -5.64
CA LYS A 63 8.04 7.64 -5.03
C LYS A 63 8.07 7.44 -3.51
N HIS A 64 6.92 7.13 -2.91
CA HIS A 64 6.74 6.94 -1.47
C HIS A 64 6.56 5.47 -1.10
N TYR A 65 6.74 4.55 -2.04
CA TYR A 65 6.62 3.13 -1.74
C TYR A 65 7.71 2.70 -0.78
N LEU A 66 7.28 1.98 0.24
CA LEU A 66 8.17 1.34 1.17
C LEU A 66 8.65 0.03 0.53
N HIS A 67 9.97 -0.13 0.47
CA HIS A 67 10.61 -1.34 -0.02
C HIS A 67 11.61 -1.83 1.03
N LYS A 68 11.86 -3.14 1.04
CA LYS A 68 12.77 -3.76 2.02
C LYS A 68 14.18 -3.17 1.92
N GLU A 69 14.57 -2.77 0.72
CA GLU A 69 15.87 -2.16 0.42
C GLU A 69 15.98 -0.72 0.94
N ILE A 70 14.84 -0.04 1.10
CA ILE A 70 14.78 1.36 1.58
C ILE A 70 14.67 1.40 3.11
N ILE A 71 14.00 0.42 3.71
CA ILE A 71 13.82 0.36 5.16
C ILE A 71 15.02 -0.32 5.80
N ASP A 72 15.91 0.49 6.38
CA ASP A 72 16.88 -0.02 7.34
C ASP A 72 16.19 -0.26 8.69
N VAL A 73 15.79 -1.50 8.91
CA VAL A 73 15.14 -1.94 10.16
C VAL A 73 15.99 -1.65 11.40
N LYS A 74 17.31 -1.48 11.27
CA LYS A 74 18.18 -1.09 12.40
C LYS A 74 17.98 0.36 12.83
N ASN A 75 17.46 1.21 11.95
CA ASN A 75 17.15 2.61 12.24
C ASN A 75 15.74 2.80 12.81
N ILE A 76 14.95 1.73 12.90
CA ILE A 76 13.65 1.75 13.59
C ILE A 76 13.92 1.56 15.09
N SER A 77 13.97 2.68 15.82
CA SER A 77 14.30 2.71 17.25
C SER A 77 13.09 2.50 18.17
N CYS A 78 11.90 2.25 17.63
CA CYS A 78 10.68 2.10 18.40
C CYS A 78 9.88 0.84 18.00
N PRO A 79 9.05 0.30 18.93
CA PRO A 79 8.17 -0.82 18.60
C PRO A 79 7.12 -0.44 17.55
N ILE A 80 6.82 -1.38 16.65
CA ILE A 80 5.74 -1.29 15.67
C ILE A 80 4.78 -2.45 15.91
N THR A 81 3.51 -2.14 16.10
CA THR A 81 2.43 -3.14 16.25
C THR A 81 1.39 -2.92 15.16
N PHE A 82 0.89 -4.01 14.57
CA PHE A 82 -0.22 -3.95 13.62
C PHE A 82 -1.46 -4.64 14.17
N ILE A 83 -2.61 -4.03 13.95
CA ILE A 83 -3.94 -4.58 14.24
C ILE A 83 -4.67 -4.67 12.90
N HIS A 84 -5.07 -5.87 12.49
CA HIS A 84 -5.72 -6.08 11.19
C HIS A 84 -6.79 -7.15 11.28
N GLY A 85 -8.00 -6.86 10.78
CA GLY A 85 -9.06 -7.86 10.67
C GLY A 85 -8.77 -8.91 9.59
N GLN A 86 -8.85 -10.19 9.92
CA GLN A 86 -8.55 -11.29 8.98
C GLN A 86 -9.48 -11.33 7.76
N ASN A 87 -10.70 -10.77 7.89
CA ASN A 87 -11.71 -10.71 6.84
C ASN A 87 -11.78 -9.33 6.15
N ASP A 88 -10.74 -8.51 6.29
CA ASP A 88 -10.64 -7.26 5.55
C ASP A 88 -10.45 -7.56 4.05
N ASN A 89 -11.44 -7.13 3.26
CA ASN A 89 -11.47 -7.36 1.80
C ASN A 89 -10.80 -6.22 1.02
N ASP A 90 -10.48 -5.11 1.67
CA ASP A 90 -9.91 -3.93 1.02
C ASP A 90 -8.39 -3.96 1.13
N VAL A 91 -7.87 -4.21 2.33
CA VAL A 91 -6.43 -4.34 2.59
C VAL A 91 -6.10 -5.77 3.03
N SER A 92 -5.12 -6.39 2.35
CA SER A 92 -4.76 -7.78 2.61
C SER A 92 -4.14 -7.96 4.01
N TYR A 93 -4.82 -8.73 4.86
CA TYR A 93 -4.27 -9.21 6.14
C TYR A 93 -2.89 -9.89 5.96
N HIS A 94 -2.76 -10.74 4.95
CA HIS A 94 -1.51 -11.43 4.62
C HIS A 94 -0.38 -10.45 4.24
N GLY A 95 -0.73 -9.33 3.60
CA GLY A 95 0.21 -8.24 3.33
C GLY A 95 0.76 -7.64 4.63
N THR A 96 -0.11 -7.38 5.59
CA THR A 96 0.29 -6.88 6.92
C THR A 96 1.17 -7.87 7.67
N LEU A 97 0.88 -9.17 7.61
CA LEU A 97 1.77 -10.18 8.22
C LEU A 97 3.18 -10.17 7.61
N LYS A 98 3.29 -9.99 6.29
CA LYS A 98 4.60 -9.86 5.62
C LYS A 98 5.36 -8.64 6.15
N TRP A 99 4.67 -7.50 6.28
CA TRP A 99 5.26 -6.28 6.85
C TRP A 99 5.66 -6.45 8.32
N ALA A 100 4.81 -7.04 9.15
CA ALA A 100 5.12 -7.32 10.55
C ALA A 100 6.38 -8.16 10.69
N ARG A 101 6.53 -9.24 9.90
CA ARG A 101 7.74 -10.08 9.90
C ARG A 101 8.97 -9.30 9.43
N MET A 102 8.82 -8.52 8.36
CA MET A 102 9.94 -7.75 7.81
C MET A 102 10.46 -6.69 8.79
N LEU A 103 9.55 -6.01 9.48
CA LEU A 103 9.86 -4.93 10.42
C LEU A 103 10.23 -5.43 11.84
N SER A 104 10.03 -6.73 12.11
CA SER A 104 10.42 -7.33 13.38
C SER A 104 11.96 -7.44 13.45
N PRO A 105 12.60 -6.82 14.45
CA PRO A 105 14.05 -6.82 14.59
C PRO A 105 14.61 -8.17 15.09
N ASP A 106 13.80 -8.97 15.78
CA ASP A 106 14.16 -10.28 16.33
C ASP A 106 13.64 -11.42 15.43
N GLU A 107 14.49 -12.41 15.13
CA GLU A 107 14.11 -13.61 14.37
C GLU A 107 13.04 -14.43 15.07
N ASN A 108 13.10 -14.58 16.41
CA ASN A 108 12.09 -15.34 17.17
C ASN A 108 10.71 -14.66 17.14
N ALA A 109 10.69 -13.32 17.08
CA ALA A 109 9.44 -12.57 16.97
C ALA A 109 8.76 -12.78 15.60
N ARG A 110 9.53 -13.03 14.53
CA ARG A 110 9.00 -13.27 13.18
C ARG A 110 8.17 -14.55 13.09
N GLU A 111 8.60 -15.60 13.78
CA GLU A 111 7.90 -16.89 13.80
C GLU A 111 6.55 -16.82 14.53
N ASN A 112 6.41 -15.84 15.43
CA ASN A 112 5.21 -15.64 16.24
C ASN A 112 4.18 -14.67 15.62
N VAL A 113 4.47 -14.08 14.45
CA VAL A 113 3.53 -13.23 13.71
C VAL A 113 2.41 -14.09 13.12
N LYS A 114 1.23 -13.99 13.74
CA LYS A 114 -0.01 -14.68 13.36
C LYS A 114 -1.04 -13.71 12.83
#